data_AF-A0A246SW08-F1
#
_entry.id   AF-A0A246SW08-F1
#
_cell.length_a   1.000
_cell.length_b   1.000
_cell.length_c   1.000
_cell.angle_alpha   90.00
_cell.angle_beta   90.00
_cell.angle_gamma   90.00
#
_symmetry.space_group_name_H-M   'P 1'
#
loop_
_entity.id
_entity.type
_entity.pdbx_description
1 polymer ?
#
loop_
_entity_poly.entity_id
_entity_poly.type
_entity_poly.pdbx_seq_one_letter_code
_entity_poly.pdbx_strand_id
1 'polypeptide(L)'
;MADITFNPSRAWRLQKTAFLPALTLAAMLGLAGCETTNTTDAVIRIDKAQGSEENIASLTAVINANPRDPEGYNVRGSAYGRGGQFRQALNDFNTALQINPRFFQAYANRALVYRNMGQQQQAIADYNAALQINPSYDVAYIGRGNVYRMAGQDDAAFNDFNKAIQLGTTDGRAYHNRGLIFQKRNQQDKAIDDFSKAISLAPNSPEPYNGRGISYFALNDDDNAFADFNHAIELNGNIAESWANQALVYERRGDKAKAARSYRHAIGLDPKYQPARDGLARVGVAPAG
;
A
#
# COMPACT_ATOMS: atom_id res chain seq x y z
N MET A 1 9.57 -47.10 -82.69
CA MET A 1 10.00 -45.80 -82.12
C MET A 1 9.17 -44.75 -82.84
N ALA A 2 7.97 -44.38 -82.43
CA ALA A 2 7.44 -43.90 -81.15
C ALA A 2 6.70 -42.59 -81.53
N ASP A 3 5.46 -42.79 -81.94
CA ASP A 3 4.29 -41.91 -81.84
C ASP A 3 4.19 -41.21 -80.47
N ILE A 4 3.38 -40.18 -80.23
CA ILE A 4 2.58 -39.21 -80.97
C ILE A 4 2.27 -38.14 -79.90
N THR A 5 2.14 -36.90 -80.37
CA THR A 5 1.43 -35.72 -79.83
C THR A 5 0.59 -35.83 -78.54
N PHE A 6 0.52 -34.74 -77.74
CA PHE A 6 -0.57 -33.73 -77.77
C PHE A 6 -0.73 -32.96 -76.43
N ASN A 7 -0.57 -31.62 -76.52
CA ASN A 7 -1.39 -30.51 -76.00
C ASN A 7 -1.69 -30.31 -74.47
N PRO A 8 -1.80 -29.04 -74.00
CA PRO A 8 -1.75 -28.65 -72.61
C PRO A 8 -3.12 -28.44 -71.98
N SER A 9 -3.17 -28.53 -70.64
CA SER A 9 -3.96 -27.70 -69.71
C SER A 9 -4.10 -28.44 -68.39
N ARG A 10 -3.79 -27.76 -67.27
CA ARG A 10 -4.60 -27.81 -66.04
C ARG A 10 -4.03 -26.88 -64.97
N ALA A 11 -4.91 -26.00 -64.54
CA ALA A 11 -4.78 -25.11 -63.41
C ALA A 11 -4.51 -25.88 -62.11
N TRP A 12 -3.65 -25.33 -61.26
CA TRP A 12 -3.62 -25.63 -59.83
C TRP A 12 -3.85 -24.35 -59.04
N ARG A 13 -4.97 -24.33 -58.34
CA ARG A 13 -5.31 -23.39 -57.27
C ARG A 13 -4.33 -23.61 -56.13
N LEU A 14 -3.63 -22.57 -55.69
CA LEU A 14 -2.99 -22.55 -54.38
C LEU A 14 -3.70 -21.51 -53.51
N GLN A 15 -4.15 -21.97 -52.36
CA GLN A 15 -4.96 -21.26 -51.37
C GLN A 15 -4.22 -20.02 -50.87
N LYS A 16 -4.92 -18.88 -50.88
CA LYS A 16 -4.53 -17.71 -50.08
C LYS A 16 -4.68 -18.10 -48.61
N THR A 17 -3.59 -18.43 -47.94
CA THR A 17 -3.54 -18.43 -46.48
C THR A 17 -3.70 -16.99 -46.03
N ALA A 18 -4.90 -16.67 -45.55
CA ALA A 18 -5.16 -15.42 -44.85
C ALA A 18 -4.31 -15.41 -43.57
N PHE A 19 -3.28 -14.56 -43.54
CA PHE A 19 -2.65 -14.14 -42.30
C PHE A 19 -3.70 -13.36 -41.49
N LEU A 20 -4.29 -14.02 -40.49
CA LEU A 20 -4.98 -13.31 -39.42
C LEU A 20 -3.91 -12.51 -38.66
N PRO A 21 -4.08 -11.19 -38.46
CA PRO A 21 -3.19 -10.45 -37.59
C PRO A 21 -3.35 -11.04 -36.19
N ALA A 22 -2.23 -11.35 -35.55
CA ALA A 22 -2.20 -11.60 -34.11
C ALA A 22 -2.84 -10.38 -33.46
N LEU A 23 -4.07 -10.56 -32.96
CA LEU A 23 -4.66 -9.65 -31.99
C LEU A 23 -3.72 -9.71 -30.79
N THR A 24 -2.75 -8.80 -30.75
CA THR A 24 -2.17 -8.36 -29.50
C THR A 24 -3.36 -7.93 -28.66
N LEU A 25 -3.76 -8.80 -27.74
CA LEU A 25 -4.58 -8.44 -26.59
C LEU A 25 -3.72 -7.44 -25.80
N ALA A 26 -3.68 -6.19 -26.29
CA ALA A 26 -3.57 -5.05 -25.42
C ALA A 26 -4.88 -5.05 -24.65
N ALA A 27 -5.00 -5.99 -23.72
CA ALA A 27 -5.96 -5.93 -22.66
C ALA A 27 -5.74 -4.54 -22.09
N MET A 28 -6.74 -3.68 -22.25
CA MET A 28 -6.92 -2.54 -21.37
C MET A 28 -7.12 -3.12 -19.97
N LEU A 29 -6.04 -3.65 -19.40
CA LEU A 29 -5.76 -3.48 -18.01
C LEU A 29 -5.70 -1.97 -17.87
N GLY A 30 -6.87 -1.38 -17.64
CA GLY A 30 -6.93 -0.39 -16.60
C GLY A 30 -6.22 -1.08 -15.44
N LEU A 31 -4.92 -0.83 -15.32
CA LEU A 31 -4.27 -0.73 -14.04
C LEU A 31 -5.18 0.27 -13.32
N ALA A 32 -6.25 -0.25 -12.71
CA ALA A 32 -6.89 0.38 -11.58
C ALA A 32 -5.73 0.44 -10.60
N GLY A 33 -4.93 1.50 -10.76
CA GLY A 33 -3.71 1.72 -10.02
C GLY A 33 -4.14 1.59 -8.58
N CYS A 34 -3.47 0.70 -7.85
CA CYS A 34 -3.78 0.30 -6.51
C CYS A 34 -4.46 1.43 -5.73
N GLU A 35 -5.78 1.51 -5.81
CA GLU A 35 -6.55 2.05 -4.73
C GLU A 35 -6.47 0.90 -3.76
N THR A 36 -5.43 0.95 -2.92
CA THR A 36 -5.36 0.20 -1.67
C THR A 36 -6.62 0.59 -0.90
N THR A 37 -7.73 -0.08 -1.22
CA THR A 37 -9.00 0.14 -0.56
C THR A 37 -8.81 -0.37 0.85
N ASN A 38 -8.64 0.58 1.75
CA ASN A 38 -8.80 0.44 3.19
C ASN A 38 -8.03 -0.74 3.81
N THR A 39 -6.76 -0.52 4.22
CA THR A 39 -6.31 -1.01 5.55
C THR A 39 -4.96 -0.51 6.09
N THR A 40 -4.15 0.30 5.40
CA THR A 40 -2.82 0.65 5.97
C THR A 40 -2.26 2.05 5.71
N ASP A 41 -2.94 2.84 4.89
CA ASP A 41 -2.59 4.26 4.70
C ASP A 41 -3.15 5.17 5.79
N ALA A 42 -3.95 4.59 6.67
CA ALA A 42 -4.66 5.26 7.71
C ALA A 42 -4.19 4.73 9.06
N VAL A 43 -3.82 5.69 9.91
CA VAL A 43 -4.18 5.67 11.33
C VAL A 43 -3.21 4.95 12.27
N ILE A 44 -2.95 5.61 13.40
CA ILE A 44 -2.40 5.00 14.60
C ILE A 44 -3.17 3.70 14.84
N ARG A 45 -2.50 2.55 14.88
CA ARG A 45 -3.18 1.30 15.24
C ARG A 45 -3.81 1.50 16.61
N ILE A 46 -5.14 1.56 16.65
CA ILE A 46 -5.85 1.84 17.89
C ILE A 46 -5.66 0.64 18.82
N ASP A 47 -4.94 0.90 19.90
CA ASP A 47 -4.75 -0.01 21.00
C ASP A 47 -5.41 0.63 22.22
N LYS A 48 -6.65 0.22 22.50
CA LYS A 48 -7.43 0.74 23.62
C LYS A 48 -6.71 0.56 24.97
N ALA A 49 -5.80 -0.41 25.10
CA ALA A 49 -5.04 -0.60 26.32
C ALA A 49 -4.09 0.58 26.61
N GLN A 50 -3.55 1.22 25.56
CA GLN A 50 -2.73 2.43 25.72
C GLN A 50 -3.53 3.60 26.29
N GLY A 51 -4.82 3.66 25.98
CA GLY A 51 -5.74 4.66 26.52
C GLY A 51 -6.42 4.28 27.83
N SER A 52 -6.05 3.16 28.44
CA SER A 52 -6.69 2.64 29.66
C SER A 52 -6.54 3.59 30.84
N GLU A 53 -7.53 3.60 31.74
CA GLU A 53 -7.52 4.46 32.93
C GLU A 53 -6.27 4.26 33.78
N GLU A 54 -5.82 3.01 33.95
CA GLU A 54 -4.64 2.67 34.75
C GLU A 54 -3.32 3.17 34.12
N ASN A 55 -3.15 2.99 32.80
CA ASN A 55 -1.98 3.52 32.09
C ASN A 55 -1.96 5.06 32.13
N ILE A 56 -3.10 5.68 31.87
CA ILE A 56 -3.24 7.13 31.88
C ILE A 56 -3.05 7.71 33.29
N ALA A 57 -3.52 7.04 34.35
CA ALA A 57 -3.29 7.44 35.73
C ALA A 57 -1.80 7.39 36.08
N SER A 58 -1.09 6.33 35.67
CA SER A 58 0.35 6.19 35.86
C SER A 58 1.13 7.32 35.17
N LEU A 59 0.82 7.62 33.91
CA LEU A 59 1.44 8.73 33.17
C LEU A 59 1.09 10.10 33.76
N THR A 60 -0.10 10.24 34.33
CA THR A 60 -0.51 11.45 35.05
C THR A 60 0.30 11.65 36.34
N ALA A 61 0.61 10.59 37.07
CA ALA A 61 1.48 10.66 38.24
C ALA A 61 2.89 11.15 37.87
N VAL A 62 3.44 10.70 36.72
CA VAL A 62 4.73 11.20 36.19
C VAL A 62 4.69 12.71 35.95
N ILE A 63 3.62 13.20 35.30
CA ILE A 63 3.43 14.64 35.06
C ILE A 63 3.29 15.41 36.37
N ASN A 64 2.54 14.89 37.36
CA ASN A 64 2.38 15.57 38.65
C ASN A 64 3.70 15.69 39.43
N ALA A 65 4.61 14.72 39.27
CA ALA A 65 5.93 14.77 39.88
C ALA A 65 6.85 15.81 39.22
N ASN A 66 6.67 16.08 37.91
CA ASN A 66 7.42 17.11 37.19
C ASN A 66 6.55 17.84 36.14
N PRO A 67 5.71 18.81 36.55
CA PRO A 67 4.72 19.43 35.66
C PRO A 67 5.32 20.39 34.63
N ARG A 68 6.62 20.66 34.70
CA ARG A 68 7.35 21.50 33.73
C ARG A 68 8.20 20.69 32.77
N ASP A 69 8.13 19.36 32.82
CA ASP A 69 8.77 18.50 31.83
C ASP A 69 7.80 18.23 30.66
N PRO A 70 8.13 18.68 29.44
CA PRO A 70 7.28 18.46 28.29
C PRO A 70 7.21 16.97 27.88
N GLU A 71 8.18 16.14 28.27
CA GLU A 71 8.22 14.71 27.89
C GLU A 71 7.03 13.95 28.49
N GLY A 72 6.68 14.20 29.76
CA GLY A 72 5.54 13.55 30.41
C GLY A 72 4.24 13.76 29.64
N TYR A 73 3.98 15.00 29.21
CA TYR A 73 2.83 15.33 28.37
C TYR A 73 2.94 14.68 26.98
N ASN A 74 4.10 14.71 26.33
CA ASN A 74 4.29 14.06 25.03
C ASN A 74 4.03 12.54 25.07
N VAL A 75 4.49 11.85 26.11
CA VAL A 75 4.27 10.41 26.30
C VAL A 75 2.78 10.12 26.56
N ARG A 76 2.13 10.87 27.46
CA ARG A 76 0.70 10.68 27.73
C ARG A 76 -0.18 11.04 26.53
N GLY A 77 0.16 12.09 25.80
CA GLY A 77 -0.48 12.45 24.54
C GLY A 77 -0.37 11.34 23.50
N SER A 78 0.79 10.69 23.40
CA SER A 78 1.01 9.53 22.52
C SER A 78 0.19 8.31 22.94
N ALA A 79 0.03 8.08 24.26
CA ALA A 79 -0.83 7.02 24.80
C ALA A 79 -2.31 7.27 24.48
N TYR A 80 -2.81 8.50 24.71
CA TYR A 80 -4.16 8.90 24.30
C TYR A 80 -4.38 8.75 22.80
N GLY A 81 -3.41 9.16 21.97
CA GLY A 81 -3.48 9.00 20.52
C GLY A 81 -3.63 7.53 20.11
N ARG A 82 -2.86 6.63 20.72
CA ARG A 82 -2.98 5.17 20.53
C ARG A 82 -4.28 4.59 21.06
N GLY A 83 -4.83 5.16 22.12
CA GLY A 83 -6.15 4.81 22.65
C GLY A 83 -7.34 5.35 21.83
N GLY A 84 -7.10 6.19 20.82
CA GLY A 84 -8.15 6.86 20.04
C GLY A 84 -8.76 8.10 20.71
N GLN A 85 -8.20 8.53 21.85
CA GLN A 85 -8.61 9.72 22.61
C GLN A 85 -7.93 10.98 22.02
N PHE A 86 -8.21 11.27 20.74
CA PHE A 86 -7.47 12.29 19.98
C PHE A 86 -7.55 13.70 20.58
N ARG A 87 -8.67 14.10 21.18
CA ARG A 87 -8.79 15.42 21.81
C ARG A 87 -7.85 15.57 23.00
N GLN A 88 -7.77 14.55 23.86
CA GLN A 88 -6.86 14.54 24.99
C GLN A 88 -5.39 14.52 24.52
N ALA A 89 -5.10 13.74 23.47
CA ALA A 89 -3.77 13.72 22.86
C ALA A 89 -3.33 15.12 22.39
N LEU A 90 -4.19 15.83 21.65
CA LEU A 90 -3.90 17.19 21.19
C LEU A 90 -3.66 18.17 22.36
N ASN A 91 -4.44 18.08 23.45
CA ASN A 91 -4.24 18.94 24.62
C ASN A 91 -2.87 18.72 25.29
N ASP A 92 -2.46 17.46 25.42
CA ASP A 92 -1.16 17.11 25.99
C ASP A 92 0.00 17.57 25.09
N PHE A 93 -0.09 17.36 23.77
CA PHE A 93 0.92 17.89 22.85
C PHE A 93 0.97 19.43 22.84
N ASN A 94 -0.17 20.10 22.92
CA ASN A 94 -0.22 21.55 23.05
C ASN A 94 0.50 22.02 24.33
N THR A 95 0.28 21.33 25.45
CA THR A 95 0.94 21.65 26.72
C THR A 95 2.45 21.40 26.64
N ALA A 96 2.88 20.27 26.07
CA ALA A 96 4.29 19.97 25.83
C ALA A 96 4.97 21.08 25.00
N LEU A 97 4.29 21.58 23.96
CA LEU A 97 4.80 22.64 23.08
C LEU A 97 4.74 24.04 23.71
N GLN A 98 3.83 24.29 24.64
CA GLN A 98 3.85 25.53 25.46
C GLN A 98 5.05 25.54 26.41
N ILE A 99 5.38 24.39 27.00
CA ILE A 99 6.54 24.25 27.89
C ILE A 99 7.85 24.33 27.10
N ASN A 100 7.93 23.64 25.96
CA ASN A 100 9.09 23.65 25.07
C ASN A 100 8.67 23.80 23.60
N PRO A 101 8.69 25.03 23.06
CA PRO A 101 8.37 25.30 21.65
C PRO A 101 9.36 24.69 20.63
N ARG A 102 10.50 24.15 21.08
CA ARG A 102 11.48 23.48 20.20
C ARG A 102 11.38 21.95 20.30
N PHE A 103 10.28 21.41 20.82
CA PHE A 103 10.13 19.96 20.99
C PHE A 103 9.60 19.29 19.71
N PHE A 104 10.50 19.01 18.76
CA PHE A 104 10.15 18.50 17.43
C PHE A 104 9.38 17.17 17.46
N GLN A 105 9.62 16.30 18.45
CA GLN A 105 8.88 15.05 18.62
C GLN A 105 7.40 15.30 18.91
N ALA A 106 7.07 16.28 19.76
CA ALA A 106 5.69 16.63 20.09
C ALA A 106 4.95 17.20 18.87
N TYR A 107 5.62 18.00 18.04
CA TYR A 107 5.07 18.43 16.75
C TYR A 107 4.74 17.23 15.84
N ALA A 108 5.69 16.31 15.62
CA ALA A 108 5.44 15.15 14.77
C ALA A 108 4.34 14.21 15.31
N ASN A 109 4.27 14.03 16.63
CA ASN A 109 3.22 13.23 17.27
C ASN A 109 1.84 13.90 17.14
N ARG A 110 1.77 15.23 17.30
CA ARG A 110 0.54 15.99 17.09
C ARG A 110 0.12 15.96 15.61
N ALA A 111 1.06 16.08 14.69
CA ALA A 111 0.83 15.92 13.25
C ALA A 111 0.23 14.56 12.90
N LEU A 112 0.74 13.49 13.53
CA LEU A 112 0.19 12.15 13.37
C LEU A 112 -1.28 12.10 13.80
N VAL A 113 -1.64 12.68 14.95
CA VAL A 113 -3.04 12.77 15.40
C VAL A 113 -3.89 13.59 14.42
N TYR A 114 -3.40 14.73 13.93
CA TYR A 114 -4.11 15.52 12.92
C TYR A 114 -4.37 14.73 11.64
N ARG A 115 -3.38 13.99 11.12
CA ARG A 115 -3.54 13.11 9.96
C ARG A 115 -4.64 12.06 10.21
N ASN A 116 -4.68 11.45 11.39
CA ASN A 116 -5.70 10.48 11.77
C ASN A 116 -7.12 11.06 11.76
N MET A 117 -7.23 12.34 12.11
CA MET A 117 -8.49 13.08 12.09
C MET A 117 -8.84 13.65 10.71
N GLY A 118 -8.07 13.35 9.66
CA GLY A 118 -8.24 13.92 8.32
C GLY A 118 -7.83 15.39 8.20
N GLN A 119 -7.18 15.95 9.22
CA GLN A 119 -6.73 17.35 9.27
C GLN A 119 -5.36 17.50 8.60
N GLN A 120 -5.33 17.31 7.27
CA GLN A 120 -4.10 17.23 6.48
C GLN A 120 -3.24 18.50 6.56
N GLN A 121 -3.85 19.68 6.52
CA GLN A 121 -3.11 20.95 6.55
C GLN A 121 -2.41 21.17 7.89
N GLN A 122 -3.10 20.90 9.00
CA GLN A 122 -2.51 20.95 10.34
C GLN A 122 -1.38 19.93 10.50
N ALA A 123 -1.55 18.71 9.96
CA ALA A 123 -0.50 17.69 9.99
C ALA A 123 0.76 18.15 9.24
N ILE A 124 0.60 18.69 8.02
CA ILE A 124 1.74 19.21 7.24
C ILE A 124 2.44 20.35 7.98
N ALA A 125 1.68 21.30 8.56
CA ALA A 125 2.25 22.41 9.30
C ALA A 125 3.10 21.95 10.49
N ASP A 126 2.63 20.97 11.26
CA ASP A 126 3.38 20.43 12.39
C ASP A 126 4.60 19.61 11.96
N TYR A 127 4.51 18.79 10.90
CA TYR A 127 5.70 18.12 10.37
C TYR A 127 6.74 19.13 9.84
N ASN A 128 6.30 20.22 9.21
CA ASN A 128 7.19 21.31 8.80
C ASN A 128 7.89 21.95 10.00
N ALA A 129 7.16 22.23 11.07
CA ALA A 129 7.73 22.78 12.30
C ALA A 129 8.77 21.81 12.91
N ALA A 130 8.45 20.51 12.98
CA ALA A 130 9.37 19.49 13.45
C ALA A 130 10.68 19.47 12.62
N LEU A 131 10.56 19.51 11.30
CA LEU A 131 11.70 19.48 10.37
C LEU A 131 12.49 20.80 10.34
N GLN A 132 11.86 21.94 10.63
CA GLN A 132 12.57 23.21 10.81
C GLN A 132 13.46 23.18 12.06
N ILE A 133 13.01 22.51 13.13
CA ILE A 133 13.76 22.36 14.37
C ILE A 133 14.85 21.27 14.23
N ASN A 134 14.50 20.12 13.66
CA ASN A 134 15.41 19.01 13.40
C ASN A 134 15.28 18.50 11.95
N PRO A 135 16.14 19.00 11.03
CA PRO A 135 16.13 18.60 9.62
C PRO A 135 16.53 17.14 9.35
N SER A 136 17.00 16.41 10.37
CA SER A 136 17.40 15.00 10.24
C SER A 136 16.36 14.04 10.82
N TYR A 137 15.15 14.53 11.16
CA TYR A 137 14.11 13.69 11.76
C TYR A 137 13.32 12.93 10.69
N ASP A 138 13.78 11.73 10.38
CA ASP A 138 13.20 10.82 9.39
C ASP A 138 11.72 10.52 9.62
N VAL A 139 11.28 10.35 10.87
CA VAL A 139 9.87 10.12 11.23
C VAL A 139 8.95 11.23 10.70
N ALA A 140 9.39 12.49 10.76
CA ALA A 140 8.59 13.60 10.26
C ALA A 140 8.52 13.63 8.72
N TYR A 141 9.60 13.25 8.03
CA TYR A 141 9.57 13.06 6.57
C TYR A 141 8.60 11.94 6.18
N ILE A 142 8.67 10.78 6.83
CA ILE A 142 7.75 9.66 6.55
C ILE A 142 6.30 10.08 6.83
N GLY A 143 6.07 10.74 7.97
CA GLY A 143 4.76 11.24 8.36
C GLY A 143 4.17 12.22 7.35
N ARG A 144 4.95 13.20 6.90
CA ARG A 144 4.53 14.21 5.92
C ARG A 144 4.37 13.63 4.52
N GLY A 145 5.29 12.77 4.09
CA GLY A 145 5.20 12.05 2.82
C GLY A 145 3.93 11.22 2.71
N ASN A 146 3.48 10.60 3.80
CA ASN A 146 2.19 9.90 3.84
C ASN A 146 1.00 10.87 3.64
N VAL A 147 1.02 12.05 4.26
CA VAL A 147 -0.04 13.05 4.06
C VAL A 147 -0.06 13.52 2.60
N TYR A 148 1.11 13.76 2.00
CA TYR A 148 1.22 14.13 0.59
C TYR A 148 0.69 13.04 -0.34
N ARG A 149 1.00 11.77 -0.10
CA ARG A 149 0.48 10.67 -0.92
C ARG A 149 -1.05 10.54 -0.80
N MET A 150 -1.61 10.67 0.40
CA MET A 150 -3.06 10.72 0.60
C MET A 150 -3.73 11.89 -0.11
N ALA A 151 -3.01 12.99 -0.34
CA ALA A 151 -3.48 14.14 -1.10
C ALA A 151 -3.18 14.03 -2.62
N GLY A 152 -2.64 12.90 -3.10
CA GLY A 152 -2.25 12.70 -4.50
C GLY A 152 -1.01 13.47 -4.93
N GLN A 153 -0.26 14.05 -4.00
CA GLN A 153 0.96 14.82 -4.25
C GLN A 153 2.19 13.90 -4.28
N ASP A 154 2.24 13.00 -5.27
CA ASP A 154 3.21 11.91 -5.32
C ASP A 154 4.66 12.38 -5.38
N ASP A 155 4.95 13.50 -6.06
CA ASP A 155 6.33 14.02 -6.15
C ASP A 155 6.83 14.54 -4.79
N ALA A 156 5.96 15.22 -4.04
CA ALA A 156 6.29 15.69 -2.70
C ALA A 156 6.47 14.51 -1.74
N ALA A 157 5.57 13.51 -1.82
CA ALA A 157 5.68 12.28 -1.04
C ALA A 157 6.97 11.52 -1.35
N PHE A 158 7.30 11.35 -2.64
CA PHE A 158 8.51 10.68 -3.09
C PHE A 158 9.77 11.34 -2.54
N ASN A 159 9.85 12.67 -2.58
CA ASN A 159 10.98 13.42 -2.07
C ASN A 159 11.17 13.23 -0.56
N ASP A 160 10.06 13.23 0.20
CA ASP A 160 10.09 12.99 1.65
C ASP A 160 10.53 11.56 2.00
N PHE A 161 9.97 10.54 1.34
CA PHE A 161 10.40 9.15 1.56
C PHE A 161 11.87 8.95 1.16
N ASN A 162 12.30 9.54 0.05
CA ASN A 162 13.70 9.48 -0.37
C ASN A 162 14.63 10.14 0.66
N LYS A 163 14.22 11.29 1.23
CA LYS A 163 14.99 11.97 2.26
C LYS A 163 15.08 11.14 3.55
N ALA A 164 14.00 10.52 3.99
CA ALA A 164 14.02 9.61 5.15
C ALA A 164 14.96 8.41 4.93
N ILE A 165 14.95 7.84 3.72
CA ILE A 165 15.85 6.74 3.34
C ILE A 165 17.31 7.19 3.32
N GLN A 166 17.61 8.37 2.78
CA GLN A 166 18.96 8.95 2.80
C GLN A 166 19.47 9.23 4.22
N LEU A 167 18.57 9.51 5.17
CA LEU A 167 18.88 9.66 6.60
C LEU A 167 19.08 8.32 7.32
N GLY A 168 18.94 7.19 6.63
CA GLY A 168 19.17 5.86 7.18
C GLY A 168 17.99 5.29 7.98
N THR A 169 16.75 5.69 7.66
CA THR A 169 15.57 5.19 8.36
C THR A 169 15.49 3.66 8.33
N THR A 170 15.12 3.07 9.48
CA THR A 170 14.83 1.63 9.61
C THR A 170 13.33 1.35 9.55
N ASP A 171 12.51 2.36 9.26
CA ASP A 171 11.07 2.19 9.10
C ASP A 171 10.75 1.69 7.68
N GLY A 172 10.37 0.42 7.58
CA GLY A 172 10.00 -0.22 6.30
C GLY A 172 8.88 0.50 5.55
N ARG A 173 8.05 1.30 6.23
CA ARG A 173 6.99 2.08 5.60
C ARG A 173 7.53 3.12 4.62
N ALA A 174 8.72 3.67 4.85
CA ALA A 174 9.31 4.63 3.91
C ALA A 174 9.54 3.99 2.53
N TYR A 175 10.11 2.78 2.53
CA TYR A 175 10.36 2.00 1.32
C TYR A 175 9.07 1.52 0.69
N HIS A 176 8.14 0.95 1.47
CA HIS A 176 6.83 0.52 0.95
C HIS A 176 6.10 1.66 0.23
N ASN A 177 6.01 2.84 0.85
CA ASN A 177 5.30 3.96 0.25
C ASN A 177 6.01 4.52 -1.00
N ARG A 178 7.34 4.52 -1.04
CA ARG A 178 8.10 4.90 -2.24
C ARG A 178 7.95 3.85 -3.35
N GLY A 179 7.90 2.57 -3.00
CA GLY A 179 7.58 1.45 -3.88
C GLY A 179 6.23 1.61 -4.57
N LEU A 180 5.18 1.98 -3.83
CA LEU A 180 3.86 2.28 -4.39
C LEU A 180 3.93 3.42 -5.43
N ILE A 181 4.73 4.46 -5.19
CA ILE A 181 4.92 5.55 -6.16
C ILE A 181 5.69 5.05 -7.39
N PHE A 182 6.69 4.19 -7.23
CA PHE A 182 7.37 3.55 -8.37
C PHE A 182 6.41 2.69 -9.20
N GLN A 183 5.53 1.90 -8.57
CA GLN A 183 4.49 1.13 -9.27
C GLN A 183 3.57 2.04 -10.08
N LYS A 184 3.08 3.14 -9.48
CA LYS A 184 2.23 4.12 -10.16
C LYS A 184 2.93 4.76 -11.36
N ARG A 185 4.24 4.92 -11.29
CA ARG A 185 5.10 5.39 -12.39
C ARG A 185 5.54 4.27 -13.36
N ASN A 186 5.00 3.07 -13.23
CA ASN A 186 5.35 1.88 -14.01
C ASN A 186 6.84 1.48 -13.93
N GLN A 187 7.52 1.79 -12.84
CA GLN A 187 8.92 1.43 -12.58
C GLN A 187 8.97 0.17 -11.69
N GLN A 188 8.54 -0.97 -12.25
CA GLN A 188 8.29 -2.19 -11.49
C GLN A 188 9.55 -2.76 -10.80
N ASP A 189 10.70 -2.75 -11.46
CA ASP A 189 11.96 -3.24 -10.88
C ASP A 189 12.33 -2.46 -9.60
N LYS A 190 12.22 -1.13 -9.65
CA LYS A 190 12.50 -0.28 -8.47
C LYS A 190 11.48 -0.47 -7.36
N ALA A 191 10.22 -0.72 -7.72
CA ALA A 191 9.21 -1.05 -6.74
C ALA A 191 9.52 -2.38 -6.04
N ILE A 192 9.97 -3.39 -6.78
CA ILE A 192 10.40 -4.69 -6.21
C ILE A 192 11.55 -4.50 -5.23
N ASP A 193 12.55 -3.68 -5.56
CA ASP A 193 13.66 -3.37 -4.67
C ASP A 193 13.17 -2.74 -3.35
N ASP A 194 12.31 -1.71 -3.46
CA ASP A 194 11.76 -1.01 -2.30
C ASP A 194 10.87 -1.91 -1.44
N PHE A 195 10.00 -2.72 -2.03
CA PHE A 195 9.19 -3.66 -1.26
C PHE A 195 10.03 -4.77 -0.63
N SER A 196 11.06 -5.26 -1.31
CA SER A 196 11.99 -6.23 -0.73
C SER A 196 12.73 -5.65 0.47
N LYS A 197 13.12 -4.37 0.39
CA LYS A 197 13.71 -3.69 1.54
C LYS A 197 12.70 -3.50 2.68
N ALA A 198 11.45 -3.14 2.39
CA ALA A 198 10.38 -3.04 3.36
C ALA A 198 10.12 -4.39 4.08
N ILE A 199 10.06 -5.49 3.32
CA ILE A 199 9.93 -6.86 3.83
C ILE A 199 11.10 -7.21 4.76
N SER A 200 12.34 -6.87 4.39
CA SER A 200 13.50 -7.15 5.24
C SER A 200 13.46 -6.43 6.59
N LEU A 201 12.80 -5.27 6.66
CA LEU A 201 12.67 -4.45 7.87
C LEU A 201 11.44 -4.85 8.71
N ALA A 202 10.37 -5.32 8.06
CA ALA A 202 9.12 -5.71 8.68
C ALA A 202 8.54 -6.97 8.00
N PRO A 203 9.11 -8.16 8.26
CA PRO A 203 8.74 -9.39 7.54
C PRO A 203 7.33 -9.89 7.82
N ASN A 204 6.70 -9.41 8.90
CA ASN A 204 5.35 -9.77 9.31
C ASN A 204 4.28 -8.77 8.81
N SER A 205 4.66 -7.80 7.96
CA SER A 205 3.72 -6.88 7.32
C SER A 205 3.26 -7.46 5.98
N PRO A 206 1.96 -7.75 5.78
CA PRO A 206 1.48 -8.34 4.53
C PRO A 206 1.52 -7.39 3.32
N GLU A 207 1.46 -6.08 3.55
CA GLU A 207 1.26 -5.07 2.49
C GLU A 207 2.46 -4.96 1.54
N PRO A 208 3.72 -4.96 2.00
CA PRO A 208 4.87 -5.04 1.10
C PRO A 208 4.90 -6.28 0.21
N TYR A 209 4.41 -7.44 0.67
CA TYR A 209 4.31 -8.64 -0.17
C TYR A 209 3.23 -8.46 -1.26
N ASN A 210 2.05 -7.93 -0.92
CA ASN A 210 1.06 -7.58 -1.93
C ASN A 210 1.61 -6.59 -2.97
N GLY A 211 2.27 -5.52 -2.52
CA GLY A 211 2.92 -4.56 -3.40
C GLY A 211 3.93 -5.24 -4.34
N ARG A 212 4.85 -6.04 -3.80
CA ARG A 212 5.86 -6.74 -4.61
C ARG A 212 5.26 -7.75 -5.58
N GLY A 213 4.27 -8.52 -5.14
CA GLY A 213 3.57 -9.48 -5.96
C GLY A 213 2.86 -8.84 -7.15
N ILE A 214 2.29 -7.64 -6.99
CA ILE A 214 1.70 -6.88 -8.11
C ILE A 214 2.77 -6.50 -9.14
N SER A 215 3.96 -6.08 -8.69
CA SER A 215 5.07 -5.78 -9.60
C SER A 215 5.59 -7.02 -10.32
N TYR A 216 5.74 -8.15 -9.63
CA TYR A 216 6.08 -9.43 -10.29
C TYR A 216 5.02 -9.83 -11.32
N PHE A 217 3.73 -9.72 -10.98
CA PHE A 217 2.64 -10.02 -11.89
C PHE A 217 2.66 -9.09 -13.13
N ALA A 218 2.98 -7.81 -12.97
CA ALA A 218 3.14 -6.88 -14.08
C ALA A 218 4.31 -7.24 -15.01
N LEU A 219 5.35 -7.89 -14.48
CA LEU A 219 6.51 -8.39 -15.24
C LEU A 219 6.31 -9.82 -15.78
N ASN A 220 5.11 -10.40 -15.65
CA ASN A 220 4.79 -11.79 -16.00
C ASN A 220 5.54 -12.86 -15.19
N ASP A 221 6.03 -12.50 -14.00
CA ASP A 221 6.59 -13.44 -13.04
C ASP A 221 5.48 -13.96 -12.11
N ASP A 222 4.67 -14.87 -12.66
CA ASP A 222 3.51 -15.43 -11.97
C ASP A 222 3.88 -16.25 -10.73
N ASP A 223 5.05 -16.88 -10.73
CA ASP A 223 5.48 -17.75 -9.65
C ASP A 223 5.84 -16.94 -8.40
N ASN A 224 6.66 -15.89 -8.55
CA ASN A 224 6.97 -15.00 -7.44
C ASN A 224 5.75 -14.17 -7.00
N ALA A 225 4.92 -13.72 -7.94
CA ALA A 225 3.67 -13.04 -7.60
C ALA A 225 2.75 -13.93 -6.74
N PHE A 226 2.56 -15.18 -7.14
CA PHE A 226 1.74 -16.13 -6.41
C PHE A 226 2.30 -16.40 -5.02
N ALA A 227 3.62 -16.58 -4.89
CA ALA A 227 4.27 -16.80 -3.60
C ALA A 227 4.03 -15.61 -2.64
N ASP A 228 4.24 -14.38 -3.12
CA ASP A 228 4.04 -13.17 -2.32
C ASP A 228 2.57 -12.98 -1.90
N PHE A 229 1.61 -13.18 -2.80
CA PHE A 229 0.19 -13.06 -2.45
C PHE A 229 -0.25 -14.12 -1.43
N ASN A 230 0.21 -15.35 -1.55
CA ASN A 230 -0.08 -16.39 -0.57
C ASN A 230 0.53 -16.06 0.79
N HIS A 231 1.77 -15.58 0.82
CA HIS A 231 2.39 -15.19 2.08
C HIS A 231 1.67 -14.00 2.74
N ALA A 232 1.20 -13.03 1.96
CA ALA A 232 0.35 -11.95 2.46
C ALA A 232 -0.97 -12.49 3.09
N ILE A 233 -1.58 -13.51 2.48
CA ILE A 233 -2.77 -14.20 3.02
C ILE A 233 -2.43 -14.97 4.31
N GLU A 234 -1.29 -15.64 4.38
CA GLU A 234 -0.82 -16.35 5.59
C GLU A 234 -0.61 -15.38 6.76
N LEU A 235 -0.02 -14.22 6.50
CA LEU A 235 0.19 -13.17 7.49
C LEU A 235 -1.14 -12.54 7.94
N ASN A 236 -2.04 -12.26 7.00
CA ASN A 236 -3.37 -11.73 7.30
C ASN A 236 -4.41 -12.12 6.23
N GLY A 237 -5.16 -13.18 6.52
CA GLY A 237 -6.21 -13.68 5.65
C GLY A 237 -7.46 -12.79 5.53
N ASN A 238 -7.54 -11.68 6.27
CA ASN A 238 -8.69 -10.77 6.25
C ASN A 238 -8.53 -9.58 5.30
N ILE A 239 -7.51 -9.60 4.43
CA ILE A 239 -7.27 -8.56 3.43
C ILE A 239 -7.87 -8.99 2.09
N ALA A 240 -8.96 -8.34 1.68
CA ALA A 240 -9.63 -8.63 0.40
C ALA A 240 -8.69 -8.50 -0.81
N GLU A 241 -7.80 -7.51 -0.78
CA GLU A 241 -6.78 -7.28 -1.82
C GLU A 241 -5.89 -8.51 -2.04
N SER A 242 -5.36 -9.14 -0.98
CA SER A 242 -4.48 -10.30 -1.12
C SER A 242 -5.16 -11.46 -1.84
N TRP A 243 -6.44 -11.72 -1.53
CA TRP A 243 -7.23 -12.77 -2.18
C TRP A 243 -7.56 -12.47 -3.62
N ALA A 244 -7.88 -11.22 -3.96
CA ALA A 244 -8.11 -10.83 -5.34
C ALA A 244 -6.81 -10.90 -6.16
N ASN A 245 -5.68 -10.53 -5.57
CA ASN A 245 -4.38 -10.62 -6.22
C ASN A 245 -3.97 -12.07 -6.50
N GLN A 246 -4.19 -12.98 -5.55
CA GLN A 246 -4.03 -14.42 -5.79
C GLN A 246 -4.94 -14.91 -6.93
N ALA A 247 -6.20 -14.42 -6.99
CA ALA A 247 -7.15 -14.77 -8.04
C ALA A 247 -6.70 -14.32 -9.43
N LEU A 248 -6.03 -13.17 -9.55
CA LEU A 248 -5.45 -12.69 -10.81
C LEU A 248 -4.45 -13.70 -11.39
N VAL A 249 -3.62 -14.32 -10.54
CA VAL A 249 -2.67 -15.33 -10.98
C VAL A 249 -3.38 -16.60 -11.44
N TYR A 250 -4.40 -17.07 -10.70
CA TYR A 250 -5.21 -18.20 -11.14
C TYR A 250 -5.93 -17.93 -12.47
N GLU A 251 -6.46 -16.72 -12.65
CA GLU A 251 -7.11 -16.28 -13.88
C GLU A 251 -6.14 -16.32 -15.07
N ARG A 252 -4.94 -15.75 -14.92
CA ARG A 252 -3.89 -15.76 -15.96
C ARG A 252 -3.43 -17.18 -16.32
N ARG A 253 -3.34 -18.07 -15.33
CA ARG A 253 -3.02 -19.50 -15.52
C ARG A 253 -4.18 -20.32 -16.11
N GLY A 254 -5.35 -19.72 -16.30
CA GLY A 254 -6.54 -20.38 -16.86
C GLY A 254 -7.37 -21.20 -15.85
N ASP A 255 -6.99 -21.22 -14.57
CA ASP A 255 -7.74 -21.90 -13.51
C ASP A 255 -8.91 -21.02 -13.01
N LYS A 256 -9.90 -20.83 -13.89
CA LYS A 256 -11.06 -19.98 -13.63
C LYS A 256 -11.84 -20.40 -12.38
N ALA A 257 -11.87 -21.70 -12.08
CA ALA A 257 -12.56 -22.22 -10.90
C ALA A 257 -11.86 -21.79 -9.61
N LYS A 258 -10.52 -21.84 -9.53
CA LYS A 258 -9.76 -21.31 -8.39
C LYS A 258 -9.86 -19.79 -8.30
N ALA A 259 -9.71 -19.09 -9.43
CA ALA A 259 -9.84 -17.64 -9.48
C ALA A 259 -11.20 -17.17 -8.91
N ALA A 260 -12.31 -17.80 -9.35
CA ALA A 260 -13.64 -17.47 -8.86
C ALA A 260 -13.81 -17.72 -7.36
N ARG A 261 -13.16 -18.73 -6.78
CA ARG A 261 -13.18 -18.96 -5.33
C ARG A 261 -12.46 -17.86 -4.57
N SER A 262 -11.25 -17.50 -4.99
CA SER A 262 -10.47 -16.44 -4.34
C SER A 262 -11.15 -15.07 -4.48
N TYR A 263 -11.71 -14.72 -5.65
CA TYR A 263 -12.50 -13.50 -5.81
C TYR A 263 -13.76 -13.48 -4.92
N ARG A 264 -14.50 -14.59 -4.81
CA ARG A 264 -15.65 -14.66 -3.89
C ARG A 264 -15.24 -14.49 -2.43
N HIS A 265 -14.09 -15.03 -2.05
CA HIS A 265 -13.56 -14.84 -0.70
C HIS A 265 -13.24 -13.36 -0.45
N ALA A 266 -12.54 -12.70 -1.39
CA ALA A 266 -12.26 -11.27 -1.32
C ALA A 266 -13.56 -10.43 -1.18
N ILE A 267 -14.60 -10.73 -1.95
CA ILE A 267 -15.92 -10.09 -1.86
C ILE A 267 -16.60 -10.38 -0.51
N GLY A 268 -16.40 -11.58 0.05
CA GLY A 268 -16.89 -11.92 1.38
C GLY A 268 -16.26 -11.08 2.49
N LEU A 269 -14.99 -10.69 2.32
CA LEU A 269 -14.26 -9.81 3.24
C LEU A 269 -14.64 -8.33 3.04
N ASP A 270 -14.67 -7.86 1.80
CA ASP A 270 -15.13 -6.52 1.43
C ASP A 270 -16.07 -6.59 0.22
N PRO A 271 -17.40 -6.53 0.44
CA PRO A 271 -18.39 -6.56 -0.63
C PRO A 271 -18.30 -5.40 -1.63
N LYS A 272 -17.61 -4.31 -1.28
CA LYS A 272 -17.42 -3.14 -2.14
C LYS A 272 -16.11 -3.15 -2.91
N TYR A 273 -15.24 -4.14 -2.68
CA TYR A 273 -13.95 -4.22 -3.33
C TYR A 273 -14.08 -4.51 -4.83
N GLN A 274 -14.02 -3.46 -5.66
CA GLN A 274 -14.30 -3.54 -7.10
C GLN A 274 -13.36 -4.51 -7.86
N PRO A 275 -12.03 -4.53 -7.61
CA PRO A 275 -11.15 -5.46 -8.33
C PRO A 275 -11.59 -6.92 -8.24
N ALA A 276 -12.12 -7.34 -7.07
CA ALA A 276 -12.62 -8.70 -6.90
C ALA A 276 -13.97 -8.92 -7.60
N ARG A 277 -14.86 -7.93 -7.61
CA ARG A 277 -16.15 -8.00 -8.32
C ARG A 277 -15.94 -8.11 -9.83
N ASP A 278 -15.06 -7.26 -10.37
CA ASP A 278 -14.72 -7.25 -11.79
C ASP A 278 -14.02 -8.55 -12.18
N GLY A 279 -13.09 -9.02 -11.34
CA GLY A 279 -12.43 -10.31 -11.51
C GLY A 279 -13.41 -11.48 -11.55
N LEU A 280 -14.34 -11.54 -10.60
CA LEU A 280 -15.38 -12.57 -10.58
C LEU A 280 -16.25 -12.55 -11.84
N ALA A 281 -16.60 -11.35 -12.33
CA ALA A 281 -17.36 -11.20 -13.57
C ALA A 281 -16.59 -11.68 -14.81
N ARG A 282 -15.26 -11.54 -14.84
CA ARG A 282 -14.42 -12.06 -15.94
C ARG A 282 -14.30 -13.59 -15.94
N VAL A 283 -14.16 -14.19 -14.76
CA VAL A 283 -13.96 -15.64 -14.64
C VAL A 283 -15.26 -16.45 -14.56
N GLY A 284 -16.40 -15.78 -14.36
CA GLY A 284 -17.72 -16.38 -14.17
C GLY A 284 -18.74 -16.08 -15.28
N VAL A 285 -19.25 -17.13 -15.90
CA VAL A 285 -20.54 -17.21 -16.62
C VAL A 285 -21.62 -17.67 -15.63
N ALA A 286 -22.78 -16.97 -15.65
CA ALA A 286 -24.13 -17.23 -15.09
C ALA A 286 -24.32 -17.80 -13.66
N PRO A 287 -25.29 -17.28 -12.87
CA PRO A 287 -25.67 -17.88 -11.58
C PRO A 287 -26.18 -19.32 -11.79
N ALA A 288 -25.81 -20.22 -10.88
CA ALA A 288 -26.40 -21.55 -10.82
C ALA A 288 -27.92 -21.40 -10.61
N GLY A 289 -28.69 -22.04 -11.50
CA GLY A 289 -30.14 -22.13 -11.40
C GLY A 289 -30.61 -23.00 -10.24
#